data_AF-A0A7C4GJS9-F1
#
_entry.id   AF-A0A7C4GJS9-F1
#
_cell.length_a   1.000
_cell.length_b   1.000
_cell.length_c   1.000
_cell.angle_alpha   90.00
_cell.angle_beta   90.00
_cell.angle_gamma   90.00
#
_symmetry.space_group_name_H-M   'P 1'
#
loop_
_entity.id
_entity.type
_entity.pdbx_description
1 polymer ?
#
loop_
_entity_poly.entity_id
_entity_poly.type
_entity_poly.pdbx_seq_one_letter_code
_entity_poly.pdbx_strand_id
1 'polypeptide(L)'
;MAVDVNSVLHTGLVMSEALFLVLLVLAVLMFFDRTSWAAGLALGAAAMTRPIALPAFVPLALVMLMRGQRRQLVLFLAAFMLLPGIWLVRNWRSFGTPGFTSNGGFNMFYASAGALVAEQSGIAIDSARVRLVSEHAAELEGDNPLRVASAMGRIGRRRIGRDIVGFAGLYCRGVARIIFGVKADDMILRITRPEMRLSLARKVLRSGELGGGVRAVAVGLAGIELLLTFTVLAAAVAGLWRMRRDPEAWMLFVLAAFFVLVASPLTDGRFRLPAMPLLALLAAGALRSRPRGLTSRVARLS
;
A
#
# COMPACT_ATOMS: atom_id res chain seq x y z
N MET A 1 -6.84 14.68 5.36
CA MET A 1 -6.07 14.40 4.12
C MET A 1 -5.53 15.67 3.48
N ALA A 2 -6.31 16.76 3.39
CA ALA A 2 -5.83 18.02 2.80
C ALA A 2 -4.60 18.65 3.50
N VAL A 3 -4.36 18.32 4.77
CA VAL A 3 -3.22 18.82 5.57
C VAL A 3 -2.03 17.84 5.57
N ASP A 4 -2.16 16.68 4.92
CA ASP A 4 -1.06 15.73 4.84
C ASP A 4 0.00 16.27 3.87
N VAL A 5 1.13 16.70 4.42
CA VAL A 5 2.25 17.32 3.67
C VAL A 5 2.69 16.42 2.52
N ASN A 6 2.76 15.11 2.75
CA ASN A 6 3.16 14.15 1.74
C ASN A 6 2.17 14.13 0.56
N SER A 7 0.87 14.11 0.83
CA SER A 7 -0.19 14.17 -0.19
C SER A 7 -0.14 15.48 -0.98
N VAL A 8 -0.02 16.64 -0.33
CA VAL A 8 0.02 17.96 -0.98
C VAL A 8 1.19 18.11 -1.95
N LEU A 9 2.31 17.45 -1.67
CA LEU A 9 3.50 17.57 -2.51
C LEU A 9 3.52 16.55 -3.65
N HIS A 10 2.88 15.40 -3.44
CA HIS A 10 2.70 14.42 -4.51
C HIS A 10 1.62 14.83 -5.50
N THR A 11 0.71 15.77 -5.18
CA THR A 11 -0.28 16.26 -6.16
C THR A 11 0.37 17.03 -7.32
N GLY A 12 1.55 17.62 -7.11
CA GLY A 12 2.33 18.28 -8.18
C GLY A 12 3.08 17.30 -9.09
N LEU A 13 3.17 16.02 -8.72
CA LEU A 13 3.82 14.98 -9.51
C LEU A 13 2.76 14.14 -10.21
N VAL A 14 2.85 14.01 -11.54
CA VAL A 14 1.98 13.10 -12.30
C VAL A 14 2.34 11.66 -11.95
N MET A 15 1.71 11.13 -10.90
CA MET A 15 1.92 9.78 -10.39
C MET A 15 0.64 8.96 -10.45
N SER A 16 0.76 7.70 -10.86
CA SER A 16 -0.36 6.74 -10.83
C SER A 16 -0.92 6.50 -9.42
N GLU A 17 -0.16 6.86 -8.39
CA GLU A 17 -0.57 6.84 -6.98
C GLU A 17 -1.81 7.72 -6.72
N ALA A 18 -1.87 8.94 -7.28
CA ALA A 18 -3.00 9.84 -7.05
C ALA A 18 -4.30 9.28 -7.65
N LEU A 19 -4.25 8.84 -8.91
CA LEU A 19 -5.39 8.20 -9.57
C LEU A 19 -5.83 6.94 -8.83
N PHE A 20 -4.88 6.10 -8.39
CA PHE A 20 -5.16 4.91 -7.61
C PHE A 20 -5.90 5.24 -6.30
N LEU A 21 -5.46 6.26 -5.56
CA LEU A 21 -6.11 6.68 -4.31
C LEU A 21 -7.53 7.18 -4.55
N VAL A 22 -7.75 7.99 -5.60
CA VAL A 22 -9.08 8.48 -5.97
C VAL A 22 -10.01 7.31 -6.28
N LEU A 23 -9.57 6.36 -7.10
CA LEU A 23 -10.37 5.18 -7.47
C LEU A 23 -10.65 4.26 -6.26
N LEU A 24 -9.66 4.07 -5.38
CA LEU A 24 -9.82 3.27 -4.16
C LEU A 24 -10.85 3.91 -3.21
N VAL A 25 -10.76 5.23 -2.98
CA VAL A 25 -11.70 5.95 -2.12
C VAL A 25 -13.09 5.95 -2.76
N LEU A 26 -13.19 6.18 -4.06
CA LEU A 26 -14.46 6.14 -4.80
C LEU A 26 -15.13 4.77 -4.67
N ALA A 27 -14.37 3.67 -4.81
CA ALA A 27 -14.88 2.33 -4.63
C ALA A 27 -15.46 2.10 -3.22
N VAL A 28 -14.77 2.59 -2.19
CA VAL A 28 -15.24 2.50 -0.79
C VAL A 28 -16.48 3.36 -0.56
N LEU A 29 -16.55 4.57 -1.12
CA LEU A 29 -17.73 5.44 -1.00
C LEU A 29 -18.95 4.82 -1.70
N MET A 30 -18.81 4.37 -2.95
CA MET A 30 -19.87 3.68 -3.71
C MET A 30 -20.34 2.40 -2.99
N PHE A 31 -19.43 1.71 -2.31
CA PHE A 31 -19.79 0.56 -1.47
C PHE A 31 -20.73 0.96 -0.32
N PHE A 32 -20.45 2.08 0.35
CA PHE A 32 -21.33 2.62 1.40
C PHE A 32 -22.68 3.11 0.83
N ASP A 33 -22.68 3.63 -0.39
CA ASP A 33 -23.88 4.08 -1.12
C ASP A 33 -24.71 2.93 -1.71
N ARG A 34 -24.32 1.67 -1.45
CA ARG A 34 -25.00 0.45 -1.94
C ARG A 34 -25.02 0.32 -3.46
N THR A 35 -24.18 1.07 -4.18
CA THR A 35 -24.00 0.97 -5.63
C THR A 35 -22.94 -0.07 -5.98
N SER A 36 -23.24 -1.34 -5.66
CA SER A 36 -22.29 -2.47 -5.69
C SER A 36 -21.54 -2.66 -7.00
N TRP A 37 -22.20 -2.48 -8.15
CA TRP A 37 -21.55 -2.61 -9.45
C TRP A 37 -20.55 -1.45 -9.70
N ALA A 38 -20.89 -0.23 -9.28
CA ALA A 38 -20.03 0.94 -9.44
C ALA A 38 -18.79 0.84 -8.53
N ALA A 39 -19.00 0.37 -7.29
CA ALA A 39 -17.90 0.04 -6.37
C ALA A 39 -16.96 -1.02 -6.97
N GLY A 40 -17.51 -2.06 -7.59
CA GLY A 40 -16.75 -3.11 -8.26
C GLY A 40 -15.94 -2.56 -9.43
N LEU A 41 -16.56 -1.77 -10.31
CA LEU A 41 -15.91 -1.16 -11.46
C LEU A 41 -14.78 -0.19 -11.04
N ALA A 42 -15.02 0.66 -10.04
CA ALA A 42 -14.03 1.59 -9.49
C ALA A 42 -12.83 0.83 -8.88
N LEU A 43 -13.08 -0.27 -8.16
CA LEU A 43 -12.01 -1.10 -7.60
C LEU A 43 -11.24 -1.87 -8.70
N GLY A 44 -11.93 -2.33 -9.75
CA GLY A 44 -11.31 -2.94 -10.92
C GLY A 44 -10.38 -1.95 -11.64
N ALA A 45 -10.82 -0.70 -11.80
CA ALA A 45 -9.99 0.38 -12.34
C ALA A 45 -8.80 0.71 -11.42
N ALA A 46 -9.00 0.70 -10.09
CA ALA A 46 -7.91 0.85 -9.13
C ALA A 46 -6.87 -0.27 -9.27
N ALA A 47 -7.30 -1.51 -9.48
CA ALA A 47 -6.42 -2.66 -9.70
C ALA A 47 -5.63 -2.57 -11.03
N MET A 48 -6.26 -2.04 -12.09
CA MET A 48 -5.57 -1.73 -13.35
C MET A 48 -4.52 -0.63 -13.19
N THR A 49 -4.78 0.34 -12.31
CA THR A 49 -3.81 1.41 -12.01
C THR A 49 -2.65 0.90 -11.17
N ARG A 50 -2.95 0.10 -10.12
CA ARG A 50 -1.96 -0.56 -9.27
C ARG A 50 -2.42 -1.97 -8.88
N PRO A 51 -1.68 -3.02 -9.28
CA PRO A 51 -2.03 -4.41 -8.97
C PRO A 51 -2.20 -4.75 -7.48
N ILE A 52 -1.63 -3.95 -6.58
CA ILE A 52 -1.80 -4.12 -5.13
C ILE A 52 -3.28 -3.99 -4.69
N ALA A 53 -4.14 -3.37 -5.50
CA ALA A 53 -5.57 -3.29 -5.23
C ALA A 53 -6.31 -4.61 -5.48
N LEU A 54 -5.71 -5.59 -6.19
CA LEU A 54 -6.39 -6.83 -6.52
C LEU A 54 -6.96 -7.54 -5.28
N PRO A 55 -6.23 -7.76 -4.18
CA PRO A 55 -6.80 -8.45 -3.02
C PRO A 55 -7.81 -7.60 -2.23
N ALA A 56 -7.94 -6.29 -2.52
CA ALA A 56 -8.85 -5.41 -1.79
C ALA A 56 -10.34 -5.74 -2.02
N PHE A 57 -10.70 -6.55 -3.04
CA PHE A 57 -12.08 -6.98 -3.22
C PHE A 57 -12.55 -7.92 -2.09
N VAL A 58 -11.62 -8.64 -1.44
CA VAL A 58 -11.92 -9.67 -0.43
C VAL A 58 -12.68 -9.11 0.78
N PRO A 59 -12.20 -8.07 1.49
CA PRO A 59 -12.93 -7.52 2.64
C PRO A 59 -14.29 -6.91 2.25
N LEU A 60 -14.41 -6.28 1.08
CA LEU A 60 -15.70 -5.76 0.59
C LEU A 60 -16.69 -6.90 0.33
N ALA A 61 -16.24 -7.94 -0.39
CA ALA A 61 -17.03 -9.13 -0.69
C ALA A 61 -17.48 -9.86 0.59
N LEU A 62 -16.59 -9.97 1.58
CA LEU A 62 -16.90 -10.61 2.86
C LEU A 62 -18.00 -9.85 3.62
N VAL A 63 -17.95 -8.52 3.67
CA VAL A 63 -19.01 -7.73 4.30
C VAL A 63 -20.36 -7.92 3.60
N MET A 64 -20.39 -7.97 2.26
CA MET A 64 -21.62 -8.24 1.51
C MET A 64 -22.16 -9.64 1.80
N LEU A 65 -21.27 -10.63 1.89
CA LEU A 65 -21.61 -12.01 2.23
C LEU A 65 -22.20 -12.11 3.64
N MET A 66 -21.57 -11.48 4.63
CA MET A 66 -22.05 -11.42 6.02
C MET A 66 -23.42 -10.74 6.14
N ARG A 67 -23.75 -9.83 5.22
CA ARG A 67 -25.05 -9.16 5.12
C ARG A 67 -26.11 -9.94 4.34
N GLY A 68 -25.76 -11.13 3.81
CA GLY A 68 -26.66 -11.91 2.96
C GLY A 68 -26.93 -11.29 1.58
N GLN A 69 -26.13 -10.32 1.13
CA GLN A 69 -26.38 -9.54 -0.09
C GLN A 69 -25.84 -10.24 -1.35
N ARG A 70 -26.24 -11.50 -1.58
CA ARG A 70 -25.69 -12.37 -2.64
C ARG A 70 -25.79 -11.76 -4.04
N ARG A 71 -26.93 -11.15 -4.39
CA ARG A 71 -27.12 -10.48 -5.69
C ARG A 71 -26.14 -9.32 -5.88
N GLN A 72 -25.98 -8.49 -4.85
CA GLN A 72 -25.05 -7.36 -4.88
C GLN A 72 -23.59 -7.81 -4.94
N LEU A 73 -23.24 -8.89 -4.24
CA LEU A 73 -21.92 -9.52 -4.32
C LEU A 73 -21.60 -10.00 -5.74
N VAL A 74 -22.54 -10.69 -6.41
CA VAL A 74 -22.35 -11.15 -7.80
C VAL A 74 -22.15 -9.95 -8.74
N LEU A 75 -22.97 -8.90 -8.61
CA LEU A 75 -22.83 -7.69 -9.42
C LEU A 75 -21.49 -6.97 -9.17
N PHE A 76 -21.07 -6.87 -7.91
CA PHE A 76 -19.78 -6.30 -7.52
C PHE A 76 -18.61 -7.09 -8.14
N LEU A 77 -18.61 -8.43 -7.98
CA LEU A 77 -17.53 -9.29 -8.50
C LEU A 77 -17.50 -9.30 -10.02
N ALA A 78 -18.65 -9.33 -10.69
CA ALA A 78 -18.72 -9.25 -12.15
C ALA A 78 -18.17 -7.92 -12.67
N ALA A 79 -18.56 -6.80 -12.05
CA ALA A 79 -18.06 -5.48 -12.43
C ALA A 79 -16.56 -5.31 -12.11
N PHE A 80 -16.10 -5.81 -10.96
CA PHE A 80 -14.68 -5.82 -10.59
C PHE A 80 -13.84 -6.61 -11.59
N MET A 81 -14.29 -7.80 -11.98
CA MET A 81 -13.56 -8.69 -12.89
C MET A 81 -13.56 -8.22 -14.34
N LEU A 82 -14.39 -7.25 -14.73
CA LEU A 82 -14.48 -6.79 -16.11
C LEU A 82 -13.12 -6.32 -16.63
N LEU A 83 -12.50 -5.34 -15.98
CA LEU A 83 -11.22 -4.78 -16.45
C LEU A 83 -10.05 -5.74 -16.22
N PRO A 84 -9.81 -6.28 -15.01
CA PRO A 84 -8.71 -7.19 -14.77
C PRO A 84 -8.82 -8.52 -15.51
N GLY A 85 -10.05 -9.01 -15.71
CA GLY A 85 -10.33 -10.23 -16.47
C GLY A 85 -10.00 -10.06 -17.95
N ILE A 86 -10.41 -8.95 -18.59
CA ILE A 86 -10.04 -8.64 -19.98
C ILE A 86 -8.51 -8.60 -20.12
N TRP A 87 -7.82 -7.93 -19.19
CA TRP A 87 -6.37 -7.87 -19.19
C TRP A 87 -5.71 -9.24 -19.02
N LEU A 88 -6.24 -10.09 -18.13
CA LEU A 88 -5.75 -11.45 -17.91
C LEU A 88 -5.89 -12.31 -19.17
N VAL A 89 -7.04 -12.22 -19.87
CA VAL A 89 -7.27 -12.92 -21.14
C VAL A 89 -6.28 -12.44 -22.21
N ARG A 90 -6.06 -11.13 -22.30
CA ARG A 90 -5.06 -10.55 -23.20
C ARG A 90 -3.66 -11.09 -22.90
N ASN A 91 -3.26 -11.13 -21.63
CA ASN A 91 -1.96 -11.66 -21.24
C ASN A 91 -1.81 -13.15 -21.51
N TRP A 92 -2.87 -13.94 -21.29
CA TRP A 92 -2.84 -15.35 -21.62
C TRP A 92 -2.65 -15.59 -23.13
N ARG A 93 -3.35 -14.83 -23.97
CA ARG A 93 -3.19 -14.90 -25.43
C ARG A 93 -1.80 -14.44 -25.90
N SER A 94 -1.26 -13.37 -25.31
CA SER A 94 0.04 -12.82 -25.73
C SER A 94 1.24 -13.61 -25.22
N PHE A 95 1.18 -14.14 -23.99
CA PHE A 95 2.34 -14.73 -23.31
C PHE A 95 2.18 -16.23 -23.03
N GLY A 96 1.06 -16.85 -23.38
CA GLY A 96 0.77 -18.25 -23.08
C GLY A 96 0.69 -18.57 -21.59
N THR A 97 0.72 -17.57 -20.70
CA THR A 97 0.70 -17.73 -19.25
C THR A 97 -0.30 -16.75 -18.65
N PRO A 98 -1.27 -17.21 -17.83
CA PRO A 98 -2.17 -16.31 -17.14
C PRO A 98 -1.40 -15.54 -16.07
N GLY A 99 -1.38 -14.22 -16.17
CA GLY A 99 -0.78 -13.35 -15.17
C GLY A 99 -1.29 -11.94 -15.31
N PHE A 100 -1.61 -11.28 -14.20
CA PHE A 100 -2.09 -9.90 -14.22
C PHE A 100 -0.93 -8.90 -14.39
N THR A 101 0.16 -9.14 -13.67
CA THR A 101 1.37 -8.30 -13.68
C THR A 101 2.59 -9.14 -13.33
N SER A 102 3.76 -8.73 -13.80
CA SER A 102 5.06 -9.24 -13.34
C SER A 102 5.45 -8.70 -11.96
N ASN A 103 4.91 -7.55 -11.54
CA ASN A 103 5.33 -6.82 -10.34
C ASN A 103 5.30 -7.65 -9.05
N GLY A 104 4.35 -8.58 -8.90
CA GLY A 104 4.27 -9.44 -7.71
C GLY A 104 5.50 -10.32 -7.53
N GLY A 105 5.98 -10.93 -8.62
CA GLY A 105 7.20 -11.74 -8.63
C GLY A 105 8.45 -10.91 -8.37
N PHE A 106 8.57 -9.77 -9.06
CA PHE A 106 9.66 -8.82 -8.89
C PHE A 106 9.76 -8.30 -7.44
N ASN A 107 8.64 -7.90 -6.83
CA ASN A 107 8.63 -7.42 -5.45
C ASN A 107 9.01 -8.53 -4.46
N MET A 108 8.48 -9.75 -4.65
CA MET A 108 8.84 -10.88 -3.79
C MET A 108 10.34 -11.20 -3.85
N PHE A 109 10.95 -11.09 -5.03
CA PHE A 109 12.36 -11.39 -5.24
C PHE A 109 13.29 -10.24 -4.83
N TYR A 110 13.14 -9.05 -5.43
CA TYR A 110 14.05 -7.92 -5.21
C TYR A 110 13.81 -7.15 -3.90
N ALA A 111 12.56 -7.10 -3.42
CA ALA A 111 12.25 -6.42 -2.16
C ALA A 111 12.32 -7.41 -1.00
N SER A 112 11.45 -8.41 -0.97
CA SER A 112 11.33 -9.30 0.19
C SER A 112 12.55 -10.21 0.38
N ALA A 113 12.88 -11.02 -0.63
CA ALA A 113 14.03 -11.93 -0.53
C ALA A 113 15.37 -11.18 -0.54
N GLY A 114 15.50 -10.13 -1.35
CA GLY A 114 16.68 -9.26 -1.35
C GLY A 114 16.96 -8.64 0.02
N ALA A 115 15.93 -8.12 0.70
CA ALA A 115 16.09 -7.55 2.04
C ALA A 115 16.44 -8.61 3.10
N LEU A 116 15.90 -9.82 2.98
CA LEU A 116 16.28 -10.93 3.84
C LEU A 116 17.76 -11.33 3.65
N VAL A 117 18.24 -11.43 2.40
CA VAL A 117 19.65 -11.74 2.09
C VAL A 117 20.59 -10.65 2.59
N ALA A 118 20.20 -9.38 2.43
CA ALA A 118 20.95 -8.23 2.93
C ALA A 118 21.14 -8.31 4.45
N GLU A 119 20.06 -8.58 5.19
CA GLU A 119 20.10 -8.73 6.65
C GLU A 119 20.97 -9.92 7.07
N GLN A 120 20.77 -11.09 6.46
CA GLN A 120 21.51 -12.31 6.80
C GLN A 120 23.01 -12.20 6.53
N SER A 121 23.39 -11.52 5.46
CA SER A 121 24.79 -11.42 5.03
C SER A 121 25.48 -10.16 5.55
N GLY A 122 24.76 -9.25 6.21
CA GLY A 122 25.29 -7.96 6.64
C GLY A 122 25.77 -7.06 5.50
N ILE A 123 25.20 -7.20 4.30
CA ILE A 123 25.60 -6.45 3.10
C ILE A 123 24.54 -5.43 2.69
N ALA A 124 24.93 -4.46 1.85
CA ALA A 124 24.00 -3.51 1.28
C ALA A 124 22.93 -4.20 0.41
N ILE A 125 21.70 -3.66 0.41
CA ILE A 125 20.56 -4.23 -0.32
C ILE A 125 20.83 -4.42 -1.81
N ASP A 126 21.55 -3.50 -2.45
CA ASP A 126 21.85 -3.59 -3.88
C ASP A 126 22.86 -4.71 -4.15
N SER A 127 23.86 -4.89 -3.28
CA SER A 127 24.78 -6.04 -3.33
C SER A 127 24.04 -7.36 -3.12
N ALA A 128 23.08 -7.41 -2.18
CA ALA A 128 22.25 -8.59 -1.96
C ALA A 128 21.37 -8.93 -3.18
N ARG A 129 20.84 -7.92 -3.88
CA ARG A 129 20.07 -8.12 -5.11
C ARG A 129 20.94 -8.65 -6.24
N VAL A 130 22.13 -8.08 -6.44
CA VAL A 130 23.09 -8.55 -7.46
C VAL A 130 23.45 -10.01 -7.18
N ARG A 131 23.79 -10.33 -5.92
CA ARG A 131 24.07 -11.70 -5.49
C ARG A 131 22.91 -12.65 -5.76
N LEU A 132 21.69 -12.25 -5.41
CA LEU A 132 20.49 -13.07 -5.61
C LEU A 132 20.21 -13.34 -7.10
N VAL A 133 20.45 -12.35 -7.97
CA VAL A 133 20.34 -12.52 -9.43
C VAL A 133 21.43 -13.47 -9.94
N SER A 134 22.69 -13.30 -9.51
CA SER A 134 23.78 -14.18 -9.95
C SER A 134 23.58 -15.64 -9.52
N GLU A 135 23.07 -15.87 -8.31
CA GLU A 135 22.80 -17.22 -7.78
C GLU A 135 21.70 -17.94 -8.57
N HIS A 136 20.78 -17.20 -9.20
CA HIS A 136 19.63 -17.76 -9.91
C HIS A 136 19.60 -17.38 -11.40
N ALA A 137 20.74 -17.01 -11.99
CA ALA A 137 20.79 -16.50 -13.37
C ALA A 137 20.14 -17.46 -14.38
N ALA A 138 20.43 -18.76 -14.27
CA ALA A 138 19.86 -19.80 -15.14
C ALA A 138 18.33 -19.96 -14.98
N GLU A 139 17.77 -19.74 -13.77
CA GLU A 139 16.32 -19.81 -13.54
C GLU A 139 15.58 -18.56 -14.03
N LEU A 140 16.31 -17.46 -14.21
CA LEU A 140 15.79 -16.15 -14.61
C LEU A 140 15.96 -15.86 -16.11
N GLU A 141 16.54 -16.80 -16.85
CA GLU A 141 16.69 -16.71 -18.30
C GLU A 141 15.35 -16.88 -19.02
N GLY A 142 15.08 -16.02 -20.00
CA GLY A 142 13.93 -16.12 -20.88
C GLY A 142 13.26 -14.79 -21.20
N ASP A 143 12.65 -14.73 -22.39
CA ASP A 143 12.07 -13.49 -22.92
C ASP A 143 10.67 -13.19 -22.39
N ASN A 144 10.02 -14.16 -21.75
CA ASN A 144 8.65 -14.02 -21.28
C ASN A 144 8.62 -13.41 -19.86
N PRO A 145 8.19 -12.14 -19.71
CA PRO A 145 8.27 -11.43 -18.43
C PRO A 145 7.37 -12.05 -17.34
N LEU A 146 6.27 -12.70 -17.71
CA LEU A 146 5.36 -13.35 -16.75
C LEU A 146 5.94 -14.67 -16.24
N ARG A 147 6.67 -15.41 -17.08
CA ARG A 147 7.38 -16.63 -16.66
C ARG A 147 8.56 -16.29 -15.76
N VAL A 148 9.36 -15.30 -16.13
CA VAL A 148 10.48 -14.80 -15.32
C VAL A 148 9.98 -14.30 -13.96
N ALA A 149 8.92 -13.47 -13.94
CA ALA A 149 8.31 -13.03 -12.69
C ALA A 149 7.77 -14.19 -11.84
N SER A 150 7.18 -15.21 -12.46
CA SER A 150 6.72 -16.41 -11.76
C SER A 150 7.89 -17.19 -11.15
N ALA A 151 9.02 -17.30 -11.85
CA ALA A 151 10.26 -17.88 -11.33
C ALA A 151 10.79 -17.07 -10.14
N MET A 152 10.91 -15.74 -10.28
CA MET A 152 11.28 -14.81 -9.21
C MET A 152 10.39 -14.98 -7.96
N GLY A 153 9.08 -15.08 -8.16
CA GLY A 153 8.13 -15.31 -7.06
C GLY A 153 8.33 -16.65 -6.35
N ARG A 154 8.64 -17.73 -7.08
CA ARG A 154 8.97 -19.04 -6.48
C ARG A 154 10.28 -19.00 -5.71
N ILE A 155 11.33 -18.41 -6.29
CA ILE A 155 12.64 -18.25 -5.62
C ILE A 155 12.48 -17.44 -4.34
N GLY A 156 11.81 -16.30 -4.41
CA GLY A 156 11.57 -15.43 -3.25
C GLY A 156 10.81 -16.16 -2.14
N ARG A 157 9.74 -16.90 -2.48
CA ARG A 157 9.01 -17.74 -1.50
C ARG A 157 9.88 -18.83 -0.89
N ARG A 158 10.70 -19.54 -1.69
CA ARG A 158 11.63 -20.56 -1.17
C ARG A 158 12.65 -19.94 -0.21
N ARG A 159 13.18 -18.76 -0.53
CA ARG A 159 14.16 -18.07 0.32
C ARG A 159 13.54 -17.62 1.64
N ILE A 160 12.36 -17.00 1.60
CA ILE A 160 11.61 -16.59 2.80
C ILE A 160 11.22 -17.80 3.64
N GLY A 161 10.76 -18.90 3.01
CA GLY A 161 10.37 -20.12 3.72
C GLY A 161 11.52 -20.81 4.47
N ARG A 162 12.78 -20.56 4.09
CA ARG A 162 13.96 -21.09 4.80
C ARG A 162 14.31 -20.30 6.07
N ASP A 163 13.86 -19.05 6.19
CA ASP A 163 14.09 -18.20 7.36
C ASP A 163 12.86 -17.33 7.65
N ILE A 164 11.79 -18.00 8.07
CA ILE A 164 10.49 -17.36 8.37
C ILE A 164 10.62 -16.41 9.55
N VAL A 165 11.43 -16.75 10.55
CA VAL A 165 11.62 -15.94 11.77
C VAL A 165 12.39 -14.66 11.47
N GLY A 166 13.51 -14.76 10.75
CA GLY A 166 14.27 -13.60 10.29
C GLY A 166 13.43 -12.70 9.37
N PHE A 167 12.65 -13.31 8.47
CA PHE A 167 11.72 -12.56 7.63
C PHE A 167 10.63 -11.86 8.44
N ALA A 168 10.02 -12.52 9.44
CA ALA A 168 9.03 -11.90 10.31
C ALA A 168 9.60 -10.72 11.09
N GLY A 169 10.82 -10.83 11.62
CA GLY A 169 11.51 -9.73 12.30
C GLY A 169 11.82 -8.55 11.36
N LEU A 170 12.23 -8.83 10.13
CA LEU A 170 12.39 -7.81 9.08
C LEU A 170 11.06 -7.14 8.75
N TYR A 171 9.99 -7.93 8.60
CA TYR A 171 8.65 -7.47 8.25
C TYR A 171 8.07 -6.55 9.34
N CYS A 172 8.16 -6.93 10.61
CA CYS A 172 7.72 -6.12 11.75
C CYS A 172 8.46 -4.77 11.81
N ARG A 173 9.78 -4.77 11.61
CA ARG A 173 10.56 -3.52 11.52
C ARG A 173 10.15 -2.69 10.31
N GLY A 174 9.83 -3.33 9.19
CA GLY A 174 9.32 -2.68 7.99
C GLY A 174 7.97 -1.99 8.22
N VAL A 175 7.03 -2.66 8.89
CA VAL A 175 5.74 -2.07 9.29
C VAL A 175 5.95 -0.86 10.18
N ALA A 176 6.79 -0.96 11.21
CA ALA A 176 7.10 0.18 12.09
C ALA A 176 7.71 1.36 11.30
N ARG A 177 8.64 1.09 10.36
CA ARG A 177 9.23 2.12 9.49
C ARG A 177 8.23 2.72 8.51
N ILE A 178 7.21 1.99 8.06
CA ILE A 178 6.14 2.57 7.24
C ILE A 178 5.25 3.46 8.09
N ILE A 179 4.83 2.99 9.26
CA ILE A 179 3.91 3.70 10.15
C ILE A 179 4.55 4.97 10.73
N PHE A 180 5.82 4.90 11.15
CA PHE A 180 6.55 6.01 11.79
C PHE A 180 7.59 6.65 10.86
N GLY A 181 7.64 6.21 9.60
CA GLY A 181 8.49 6.81 8.59
C GLY A 181 8.07 8.24 8.34
N VAL A 182 9.05 9.13 8.37
CA VAL A 182 8.89 10.53 8.00
C VAL A 182 9.50 10.72 6.62
N LYS A 183 8.86 11.54 5.79
CA LYS A 183 9.29 11.86 4.42
C LYS A 183 9.77 13.29 4.25
N ALA A 184 9.52 14.15 5.24
CA ALA A 184 9.96 15.53 5.22
C ALA A 184 11.47 15.71 4.96
N ASP A 185 12.31 14.75 5.39
CA ASP A 185 13.75 14.75 5.17
C ASP A 185 14.13 14.51 3.69
N ASP A 186 13.58 13.47 3.08
CA ASP A 186 13.78 13.14 1.65
C ASP A 186 13.33 14.30 0.73
N MET A 187 12.25 14.94 1.13
CA MET A 187 11.61 16.03 0.41
C MET A 187 12.40 17.35 0.46
N ILE A 188 12.88 17.77 1.64
CA ILE A 188 13.70 18.98 1.75
C ILE A 188 14.98 18.85 0.96
N LEU A 189 15.53 17.65 0.91
CA LEU A 189 16.74 17.38 0.14
C LEU A 189 16.50 17.44 -1.36
N ARG A 190 15.33 17.03 -1.86
CA ARG A 190 14.97 17.23 -3.27
C ARG A 190 14.85 18.71 -3.64
N ILE A 191 14.35 19.54 -2.72
CA ILE A 191 14.20 20.99 -2.95
C ILE A 191 15.57 21.68 -2.85
N THR A 192 16.38 21.34 -1.86
CA THR A 192 17.64 22.04 -1.58
C THR A 192 18.82 21.52 -2.39
N ARG A 193 18.86 20.23 -2.73
CA ARG A 193 19.89 19.60 -3.57
C ARG A 193 19.27 18.52 -4.49
N PRO A 194 18.61 18.91 -5.60
CA PRO A 194 17.95 17.97 -6.52
C PRO A 194 18.89 16.92 -7.12
N GLU A 195 20.19 17.20 -7.15
CA GLU A 195 21.26 16.33 -7.66
C GLU A 195 21.60 15.15 -6.70
N MET A 196 21.22 15.22 -5.42
CA MET A 196 21.64 14.21 -4.43
C MET A 196 20.77 12.95 -4.48
N ARG A 197 21.45 11.79 -4.55
CA ARG A 197 20.81 10.48 -4.39
C ARG A 197 20.20 10.32 -2.99
N LEU A 198 18.98 9.78 -2.92
CA LEU A 198 18.22 9.53 -1.68
C LEU A 198 19.00 8.78 -0.58
N SER A 199 19.95 7.91 -0.93
CA SER A 199 20.75 7.17 0.05
C SER A 199 21.73 8.07 0.83
N LEU A 200 22.09 9.23 0.28
CA LEU A 200 22.99 10.20 0.91
C LEU A 200 22.24 11.20 1.80
N ALA A 201 20.91 11.27 1.67
CA ALA A 201 20.03 12.17 2.39
C ALA A 201 20.26 12.19 3.91
N ARG A 202 20.15 11.01 4.55
CA ARG A 202 20.35 10.86 5.99
C ARG A 202 21.79 11.13 6.42
N LYS A 203 22.76 10.85 5.55
CA LYS A 203 24.17 11.12 5.84
C LYS A 203 24.42 12.62 5.86
N VAL A 204 23.88 13.36 4.90
CA VAL A 204 24.00 14.81 4.79
C VAL A 204 23.27 15.54 5.93
N LEU A 205 22.09 15.05 6.33
CA LEU A 205 21.38 15.57 7.51
C LEU A 205 22.18 15.38 8.81
N ARG A 206 22.98 14.31 8.90
CA ARG A 206 23.82 14.01 10.06
C ARG A 206 25.21 14.64 10.00
N SER A 207 25.75 14.90 8.82
CA SER A 207 27.10 15.44 8.65
C SER A 207 27.21 16.92 9.02
N GLY A 208 26.09 17.60 9.27
CA GLY A 208 26.09 19.03 9.62
C GLY A 208 26.34 19.95 8.43
N GLU A 209 26.38 19.41 7.20
CA GLU A 209 26.57 20.17 5.96
C GLU A 209 25.38 21.06 5.57
N LEU A 210 24.22 20.85 6.19
CA LEU A 210 23.04 21.69 5.98
C LEU A 210 23.08 22.90 6.92
N GLY A 211 22.80 24.08 6.36
CA GLY A 211 22.61 25.29 7.16
C GLY A 211 21.55 25.07 8.26
N GLY A 212 21.79 25.62 9.45
CA GLY A 212 20.96 25.38 10.64
C GLY A 212 19.47 25.63 10.43
N GLY A 213 19.11 26.64 9.62
CA GLY A 213 17.72 26.94 9.25
C GLY A 213 17.03 25.82 8.48
N VAL A 214 17.69 25.24 7.47
CA VAL A 214 17.14 24.13 6.66
C VAL A 214 16.91 22.90 7.54
N ARG A 215 17.85 22.60 8.44
CA ARG A 215 17.72 21.50 9.40
C ARG A 215 16.54 21.72 10.36
N ALA A 216 16.36 22.95 10.88
CA ALA A 216 15.25 23.27 11.77
C ALA A 216 13.89 23.10 11.06
N VAL A 217 13.76 23.57 9.82
CA VAL A 217 12.55 23.36 9.01
C VAL A 217 12.30 21.87 8.76
N ALA A 218 13.34 21.09 8.48
CA ALA A 218 13.20 19.64 8.28
C ALA A 218 12.69 18.91 9.50
N VAL A 219 13.28 19.20 10.66
CA VAL A 219 12.85 18.61 11.93
C VAL A 219 11.43 19.07 12.29
N GLY A 220 11.09 20.34 12.02
CA GLY A 220 9.74 20.87 12.25
C GLY A 220 8.68 20.17 11.40
N LEU A 221 8.89 20.07 10.09
CA LEU A 221 7.97 19.36 9.18
C LEU A 221 7.86 17.87 9.54
N ALA A 222 8.99 17.25 9.90
CA ALA A 222 9.02 15.88 10.38
C ALA A 222 8.17 15.66 11.63
N GLY A 223 8.30 16.56 12.61
CA GLY A 223 7.51 16.54 13.84
C GLY A 223 6.02 16.70 13.58
N ILE A 224 5.64 17.62 12.69
CA ILE A 224 4.23 17.83 12.29
C ILE A 224 3.68 16.58 11.59
N GLU A 225 4.42 15.98 10.66
CA GLU A 225 4.00 14.75 9.95
C GLU A 225 3.76 13.60 10.94
N LEU A 226 4.67 13.40 11.91
CA LEU A 226 4.53 12.40 12.95
C LEU A 226 3.34 12.67 13.86
N LEU A 227 3.15 13.92 14.30
CA LEU A 227 2.04 14.31 15.16
C LEU A 227 0.69 14.07 14.47
N LEU A 228 0.56 14.47 13.20
CA LEU A 228 -0.64 14.24 12.41
C LEU A 228 -0.90 12.74 12.22
N THR A 229 0.12 11.97 11.87
CA THR A 229 0.02 10.51 11.70
C THR A 229 -0.43 9.85 13.00
N PHE A 230 0.18 10.20 14.13
CA PHE A 230 -0.18 9.65 15.44
C PHE A 230 -1.60 10.02 15.83
N THR A 231 -2.01 11.27 15.60
CA THR A 231 -3.38 11.74 15.87
C THR A 231 -4.40 10.95 15.06
N VAL A 232 -4.17 10.75 13.75
CA VAL A 232 -5.06 9.96 12.89
C VAL A 232 -5.12 8.50 13.35
N LEU A 233 -3.99 7.90 13.71
CA LEU A 233 -3.96 6.51 14.19
C LEU A 233 -4.70 6.36 15.52
N ALA A 234 -4.46 7.24 16.50
CA ALA A 234 -5.15 7.23 17.78
C ALA A 234 -6.66 7.41 17.61
N ALA A 235 -7.08 8.36 16.76
CA ALA A 235 -8.48 8.57 16.44
C ALA A 235 -9.10 7.36 15.70
N ALA A 236 -8.36 6.74 14.77
CA ALA A 236 -8.81 5.55 14.06
C ALA A 236 -8.99 4.35 15.00
N VAL A 237 -8.08 4.14 15.96
CA VAL A 237 -8.20 3.11 17.01
C VAL A 237 -9.42 3.38 17.89
N ALA A 238 -9.61 4.63 18.34
CA ALA A 238 -10.79 5.01 19.13
C ALA A 238 -12.10 4.82 18.33
N GLY A 239 -12.09 5.13 17.04
CA GLY A 239 -13.20 4.92 16.12
C GLY A 239 -13.52 3.45 15.93
N LEU A 240 -12.51 2.62 15.67
CA LEU A 240 -12.66 1.16 15.58
C LEU A 240 -13.19 0.56 16.88
N TRP A 241 -12.69 1.00 18.04
CA TRP A 241 -13.17 0.54 19.35
C TRP A 241 -14.65 0.87 19.56
N ARG A 242 -15.06 2.11 19.25
CA ARG A 242 -16.46 2.56 19.31
C ARG A 242 -17.36 1.79 18.34
N MET A 243 -16.83 1.42 17.17
CA MET A 243 -17.54 0.72 16.10
C MET A 243 -17.21 -0.78 16.03
N ARG A 244 -16.72 -1.40 17.12
CA ARG A 244 -16.23 -2.80 17.10
C ARG A 244 -17.26 -3.86 16.68
N ARG A 245 -18.55 -3.50 16.66
CA ARG A 245 -19.66 -4.35 16.20
C ARG A 245 -20.10 -4.06 14.77
N ASP A 246 -19.57 -3.02 14.15
CA ASP A 246 -19.88 -2.62 12.78
C ASP A 246 -18.92 -3.35 11.81
N PRO A 247 -19.41 -4.22 10.92
CA PRO A 247 -18.55 -4.97 10.00
C PRO A 247 -17.84 -4.06 9.00
N GLU A 248 -18.36 -2.86 8.72
CA GLU A 248 -17.68 -1.91 7.84
C GLU A 248 -16.45 -1.27 8.50
N ALA A 249 -16.48 -1.08 9.82
CA ALA A 249 -15.30 -0.62 10.54
C ALA A 249 -14.16 -1.64 10.45
N TRP A 250 -14.49 -2.94 10.60
CA TRP A 250 -13.52 -4.01 10.41
C TRP A 250 -13.02 -4.10 8.97
N MET A 251 -13.89 -3.92 7.98
CA MET A 251 -13.48 -3.85 6.57
C MET A 251 -12.46 -2.75 6.31
N LEU A 252 -12.72 -1.52 6.79
CA LEU A 252 -11.79 -0.40 6.65
C LEU A 252 -10.45 -0.68 7.33
N PHE A 253 -10.50 -1.26 8.54
CA PHE A 253 -9.29 -1.63 9.28
C PHE A 253 -8.48 -2.69 8.55
N VAL A 254 -9.12 -3.77 8.09
CA VAL A 254 -8.47 -4.86 7.35
C VAL A 254 -7.85 -4.35 6.05
N LEU A 255 -8.54 -3.48 5.30
CA LEU A 255 -7.98 -2.86 4.11
C LEU A 255 -6.77 -1.97 4.42
N ALA A 256 -6.87 -1.12 5.45
CA ALA A 256 -5.77 -0.25 5.86
C ALA A 256 -4.54 -1.08 6.28
N ALA A 257 -4.76 -2.09 7.13
CA ALA A 257 -3.73 -3.02 7.56
C ALA A 257 -3.12 -3.78 6.37
N PHE A 258 -3.94 -4.27 5.45
CA PHE A 258 -3.50 -4.96 4.24
C PHE A 258 -2.48 -4.12 3.44
N PHE A 259 -2.79 -2.86 3.14
CA PHE A 259 -1.87 -2.01 2.37
C PHE A 259 -0.55 -1.75 3.09
N VAL A 260 -0.59 -1.55 4.41
CA VAL A 260 0.63 -1.36 5.22
C VAL A 260 1.47 -2.65 5.26
N LEU A 261 0.83 -3.80 5.50
CA LEU A 261 1.50 -5.08 5.62
C LEU A 261 2.17 -5.45 4.29
N VAL A 262 1.43 -5.46 3.18
CA VAL A 262 1.96 -5.87 1.86
C VAL A 262 3.16 -5.03 1.44
N ALA A 263 3.21 -3.75 1.81
CA ALA A 263 4.32 -2.88 1.44
C ALA A 263 5.51 -2.89 2.41
N SER A 264 5.39 -3.55 3.58
CA SER A 264 6.42 -3.58 4.63
C SER A 264 7.85 -3.91 4.18
N PRO A 265 8.11 -4.78 3.17
CA PRO A 265 9.49 -5.05 2.73
C PRO A 265 10.19 -3.83 2.10
N LEU A 266 9.42 -2.82 1.67
CA LEU A 266 9.95 -1.62 1.02
C LEU A 266 10.37 -0.56 2.05
N THR A 267 9.91 -0.64 3.30
CA THR A 267 10.31 0.17 4.47
C THR A 267 10.17 1.69 4.35
N ASP A 268 9.51 2.19 3.31
CA ASP A 268 9.35 3.62 3.02
C ASP A 268 7.95 4.10 3.48
N GLY A 269 7.93 5.19 4.27
CA GLY A 269 6.70 5.81 4.80
C GLY A 269 5.65 6.16 3.73
N ARG A 270 6.02 6.39 2.46
CA ARG A 270 5.04 6.64 1.38
C ARG A 270 4.05 5.49 1.20
N PHE A 271 4.43 4.27 1.55
CA PHE A 271 3.58 3.12 1.32
C PHE A 271 2.37 3.03 2.28
N ARG A 272 2.26 3.92 3.27
CA ARG A 272 1.04 4.08 4.07
C ARG A 272 -0.05 4.91 3.38
N LEU A 273 0.26 5.60 2.28
CA LEU A 273 -0.68 6.51 1.59
C LEU A 273 -2.04 5.85 1.28
N PRO A 274 -2.13 4.60 0.79
CA PRO A 274 -3.42 3.95 0.52
C PRO A 274 -4.22 3.61 1.79
N ALA A 275 -3.55 3.48 2.93
CA ALA A 275 -4.19 3.21 4.21
C ALA A 275 -4.75 4.49 4.86
N MET A 276 -4.12 5.65 4.65
CA MET A 276 -4.51 6.93 5.24
C MET A 276 -5.98 7.34 5.04
N PRO A 277 -6.59 7.25 3.83
CA PRO A 277 -8.00 7.59 3.66
C PRO A 277 -8.91 6.67 4.48
N LEU A 278 -8.57 5.38 4.55
CA LEU A 278 -9.33 4.36 5.28
C LEU A 278 -9.25 4.59 6.80
N LEU A 279 -8.05 4.93 7.29
CA LEU A 279 -7.82 5.33 8.67
C LEU A 279 -8.54 6.63 9.03
N ALA A 280 -8.59 7.59 8.11
CA ALA A 280 -9.33 8.83 8.29
C ALA A 280 -10.85 8.59 8.38
N LEU A 281 -11.40 7.68 7.57
CA LEU A 281 -12.81 7.25 7.67
C LEU A 281 -13.09 6.58 9.02
N LEU A 282 -12.18 5.73 9.51
CA LEU A 282 -12.29 5.15 10.86
C LEU A 282 -12.24 6.22 11.95
N ALA A 283 -11.30 7.17 11.85
CA ALA A 283 -11.15 8.27 12.78
C ALA A 283 -12.41 9.15 12.85
N ALA A 284 -13.07 9.40 11.72
CA ALA A 284 -14.34 10.12 11.68
C ALA A 284 -15.44 9.39 12.49
N GLY A 285 -15.40 8.05 12.51
CA GLY A 285 -16.28 7.24 13.37
C GLY A 285 -16.10 7.51 14.86
N ALA A 286 -14.91 7.94 15.31
CA ALA A 286 -14.70 8.33 16.70
C ALA A 286 -15.53 9.58 17.05
N LEU A 287 -15.65 10.56 16.16
CA LEU A 287 -16.35 11.82 16.45
C LEU A 287 -17.88 11.69 16.51
N ARG A 288 -18.43 10.50 16.23
CA ARG A 288 -19.87 10.29 16.16
C ARG A 288 -20.48 10.16 17.57
N SER A 289 -21.34 11.11 17.92
CA SER A 289 -21.94 11.25 19.27
C SER A 289 -22.90 10.11 19.67
N ARG A 290 -23.35 9.28 18.73
CA ARG A 290 -24.13 8.05 18.99
C ARG A 290 -23.81 6.95 17.96
N PRO A 291 -23.60 5.69 18.39
CA PRO A 291 -23.41 4.56 17.50
C PRO A 291 -24.75 4.17 16.84
N ARG A 292 -25.16 4.92 15.81
CA ARG A 292 -26.03 4.39 14.75
C ARG A 292 -25.11 3.96 13.62
N GLY A 293 -25.33 2.79 13.00
CA GLY A 293 -24.42 2.25 11.97
C GLY A 293 -24.07 3.26 10.86
N LEU A 294 -22.91 3.10 10.22
CA LEU A 294 -22.46 3.94 9.07
C LEU A 294 -23.54 4.06 7.98
N THR A 295 -24.34 3.03 7.79
CA THR A 295 -25.39 2.92 6.78
C THR A 295 -26.62 3.81 6.99
N SER A 296 -26.89 4.34 8.19
CA SER A 296 -28.17 5.02 8.47
C SER A 296 -28.26 6.48 7.97
N ARG A 297 -27.20 7.02 7.35
CA ARG A 297 -27.13 8.44 6.92
C ARG A 297 -26.97 8.66 5.41
N VAL A 298 -26.35 7.75 4.67
CA VAL A 298 -26.34 7.88 3.20
C VAL A 298 -27.78 7.86 2.66
N ALA A 299 -28.62 7.00 3.22
CA ALA A 299 -30.06 6.93 2.89
C ALA A 299 -30.90 8.17 3.29
N ARG A 300 -30.30 9.25 3.82
CA ARG A 300 -31.01 10.52 4.09
C ARG A 300 -30.46 11.71 3.29
N LEU A 301 -29.44 11.50 2.47
CA LEU A 301 -28.90 12.50 1.55
C LEU A 301 -29.24 12.17 0.07
N SER A 302 -30.01 11.11 -0.14
CA SER A 302 -30.63 10.67 -1.40
C SER A 302 -32.14 10.60 -1.21
#